data_AF-A0A316ULL2-F1
#
_entry.id   AF-A0A316ULL2-F1
#
_cell.length_a   1.000
_cell.length_b   1.000
_cell.length_c   1.000
_cell.angle_alpha   90.00
_cell.angle_beta   90.00
_cell.angle_gamma   90.00
#
_symmetry.space_group_name_H-M   'P 1'
#
loop_
_entity.id
_entity.type
_entity.pdbx_description
1 polymer ?
#
loop_
_entity_poly.entity_id
_entity_poly.type
_entity_poly.pdbx_seq_one_letter_code
_entity_poly.pdbx_strand_id
1 'polypeptide(L)'
;MSVVHLQAVEILNASAAFADPYIFKITFECISPLSEDLEWKLIYVGSAEDEKYDQELDNCLVGPVPTGTNSFEFEAAAPGADKIPAEDLLGVTVILLTGSYRDQEFIRVGYYVNNEYETLEERENPPEKVDLTRVRREVLVSKPRVTRFNIKW
;
A
#
# COMPACT_ATOMS: atom_id res chain seq x y z
N MET A 1 -21.76 2.64 -14.86
CA MET A 1 -20.57 3.20 -15.51
C MET A 1 -19.66 3.69 -14.38
N SER A 2 -18.37 3.36 -14.38
CA SER A 2 -17.45 3.86 -13.35
C SER A 2 -17.31 5.37 -13.50
N VAL A 3 -17.31 6.13 -12.40
CA VAL A 3 -17.09 7.60 -12.45
C VAL A 3 -15.61 7.93 -12.28
N VAL A 4 -14.89 7.14 -11.49
CA VAL A 4 -13.44 7.27 -11.29
C VAL A 4 -12.71 6.13 -11.99
N HIS A 5 -11.61 6.46 -12.66
CA HIS A 5 -10.73 5.54 -13.35
C HIS A 5 -9.28 5.78 -12.92
N LEU A 6 -8.67 4.80 -12.25
CA LEU A 6 -7.25 4.86 -11.94
C LEU A 6 -6.40 4.80 -13.22
N GLN A 7 -5.55 5.81 -13.41
CA GLN A 7 -4.63 5.91 -14.55
C GLN A 7 -3.24 5.35 -14.19
N ALA A 8 -2.69 5.75 -13.04
CA ALA A 8 -1.38 5.32 -12.59
C ALA A 8 -1.26 5.33 -11.06
N VAL A 9 -0.44 4.42 -10.53
CA VAL A 9 0.04 4.42 -9.15
C VAL A 9 1.55 4.22 -9.22
N GLU A 10 2.30 5.22 -8.78
CA GLU A 10 3.75 5.20 -8.71
C GLU A 10 4.17 5.16 -7.25
N ILE A 11 5.14 4.31 -6.90
CA ILE A 11 5.72 4.28 -5.56
C ILE A 11 7.07 5.00 -5.63
N LEU A 12 7.16 6.16 -5.01
CA LEU A 12 8.32 7.06 -5.14
C LEU A 12 9.55 6.53 -4.41
N ASN A 13 9.35 5.70 -3.39
CA ASN A 13 10.40 5.07 -2.58
C ASN A 13 10.24 3.55 -2.48
N ALA A 14 10.20 2.89 -3.65
CA ALA A 14 10.00 1.45 -3.75
C ALA A 14 11.07 0.61 -3.02
N SER A 15 12.29 1.12 -2.84
CA SER A 15 13.31 0.52 -1.96
C SER A 15 13.69 1.50 -0.85
N ALA A 16 13.41 1.11 0.39
CA ALA A 16 13.58 1.98 1.56
C ALA A 16 13.89 1.14 2.80
N ALA A 17 14.28 1.77 3.91
CA ALA A 17 14.35 1.07 5.18
C ALA A 17 12.95 0.61 5.60
N PHE A 18 12.86 -0.46 6.39
CA PHE A 18 11.58 -0.99 6.86
C PHE A 18 10.71 0.10 7.53
N ALA A 19 11.35 0.94 8.35
CA ALA A 19 10.70 1.99 9.14
C ALA A 19 10.39 3.28 8.35
N ASP A 20 10.81 3.40 7.09
CA ASP A 20 10.52 4.59 6.28
C ASP A 20 9.02 4.64 5.91
N PRO A 21 8.41 5.81 5.69
CA PRO A 21 7.02 5.90 5.23
C PRO A 21 6.90 5.37 3.79
N TYR A 22 5.75 4.87 3.37
CA TYR A 22 5.46 4.60 1.96
C TYR A 22 4.97 5.89 1.29
N ILE A 23 5.50 6.19 0.11
CA ILE A 23 5.13 7.39 -0.64
C ILE A 23 4.58 6.97 -2.00
N PHE A 24 3.29 7.18 -2.19
CA PHE A 24 2.59 6.92 -3.44
C PHE A 24 2.30 8.23 -4.16
N LYS A 25 2.38 8.20 -5.48
CA LYS A 25 1.77 9.19 -6.34
C LYS A 25 0.63 8.52 -7.11
N ILE A 26 -0.58 8.94 -6.79
CA ILE A 26 -1.81 8.37 -7.35
C ILE A 26 -2.32 9.32 -8.42
N THR A 27 -2.62 8.79 -9.60
CA THR A 27 -3.21 9.53 -10.72
C THR A 27 -4.47 8.84 -11.19
N PHE A 28 -5.57 9.57 -11.22
CA PHE A 28 -6.87 9.05 -11.61
C PHE A 28 -7.66 10.07 -12.43
N GLU A 29 -8.60 9.59 -13.22
CA GLU A 29 -9.52 10.39 -14.01
C GLU A 29 -10.92 10.33 -13.41
N CYS A 30 -11.55 11.49 -13.27
CA CYS A 30 -12.91 11.63 -12.77
C CYS A 30 -13.82 12.15 -13.90
N ILE A 31 -14.84 11.37 -14.28
CA ILE A 31 -15.71 11.68 -15.42
C ILE A 31 -16.83 12.68 -15.04
N SER A 32 -17.27 12.66 -13.78
CA SER A 32 -18.35 13.49 -13.26
C SER A 32 -17.99 13.97 -11.86
N PRO A 33 -18.36 15.20 -11.44
CA PRO A 33 -18.10 15.65 -10.08
C PRO A 33 -18.72 14.68 -9.08
N LEU A 34 -17.98 14.40 -8.00
CA LEU A 34 -18.44 13.57 -6.89
C LEU A 34 -19.00 14.47 -5.78
N SER A 35 -20.05 14.01 -5.11
CA SER A 35 -20.65 14.74 -3.99
C SER A 35 -19.91 14.56 -2.68
N GLU A 36 -19.20 13.44 -2.55
CA GLU A 36 -18.44 13.03 -1.37
C GLU A 36 -16.99 12.77 -1.75
N ASP A 37 -16.15 12.69 -0.73
CA ASP A 37 -14.72 12.49 -0.91
C ASP A 37 -14.41 11.03 -1.27
N LEU A 38 -13.33 10.83 -2.02
CA LEU A 38 -12.74 9.50 -2.19
C LEU A 38 -11.88 9.20 -0.98
N GLU A 39 -12.04 8.02 -0.39
CA GLU A 39 -11.14 7.52 0.64
C GLU A 39 -10.08 6.65 -0.02
N TRP A 40 -8.81 6.99 0.19
CA TRP A 40 -7.67 6.13 -0.14
C TRP A 40 -7.05 5.61 1.13
N LYS A 41 -6.72 4.33 1.15
CA LYS A 41 -6.21 3.65 2.33
C LYS A 41 -5.10 2.70 1.95
N LEU A 42 -4.04 2.67 2.76
CA LEU A 42 -2.97 1.70 2.64
C LEU A 42 -3.09 0.65 3.75
N ILE A 43 -3.11 -0.60 3.34
CA ILE A 43 -3.16 -1.76 4.24
C ILE A 43 -1.87 -2.55 4.05
N TYR A 44 -1.21 -2.90 5.14
CA TYR A 44 -0.09 -3.83 5.16
C TYR A 44 -0.58 -5.19 5.63
N VAL A 45 -0.33 -6.23 4.83
CA VAL A 45 -0.69 -7.59 5.21
C VAL A 45 0.36 -8.10 6.19
N GLY A 46 -0.01 -8.26 7.46
CA GLY A 46 0.94 -8.64 8.51
C GLY A 46 1.32 -10.12 8.47
N SER A 47 0.42 -10.97 8.00
CA SER A 47 0.67 -12.40 7.82
C SER A 47 -0.17 -12.91 6.66
N ALA A 48 0.39 -13.82 5.86
CA ALA A 48 -0.36 -14.41 4.75
C ALA A 48 -1.48 -15.36 5.22
N GLU A 49 -1.41 -15.84 6.46
CA GLU A 49 -2.34 -16.84 7.00
C GLU A 49 -3.52 -16.24 7.78
N ASP A 50 -3.37 -15.02 8.30
CA ASP A 50 -4.34 -14.44 9.23
C ASP A 50 -4.47 -12.92 9.07
N GLU A 51 -5.63 -12.50 8.57
CA GLU A 51 -6.00 -11.10 8.35
C GLU A 51 -6.02 -10.27 9.65
N LYS A 52 -6.03 -10.90 10.85
CA LYS A 52 -5.99 -10.14 12.12
C LYS A 52 -4.70 -9.32 12.31
N TYR A 53 -3.65 -9.67 11.57
CA TYR A 53 -2.37 -8.96 11.59
C TYR A 53 -2.31 -7.85 10.53
N ASP A 54 -3.36 -7.70 9.71
CA ASP A 54 -3.43 -6.63 8.73
C ASP A 54 -3.49 -5.27 9.45
N GLN A 55 -2.68 -4.35 8.96
CA GLN A 55 -2.55 -3.02 9.55
C GLN A 55 -2.97 -1.99 8.52
N GLU A 56 -4.01 -1.24 8.86
CA GLU A 56 -4.27 0.04 8.20
C GLU A 56 -3.15 1.02 8.60
N LEU A 57 -2.31 1.37 7.63
CA LEU A 57 -1.15 2.22 7.84
C LEU A 57 -1.54 3.70 7.88
N ASP A 58 -2.35 4.10 6.92
CA ASP A 58 -2.92 5.44 6.85
C ASP A 58 -4.14 5.46 5.93
N ASN A 59 -4.93 6.52 6.04
CA ASN A 59 -6.00 6.85 5.11
C ASN A 59 -6.01 8.35 4.81
N CYS A 60 -6.48 8.71 3.61
CA CYS A 60 -6.71 10.09 3.25
C CYS A 60 -8.02 10.26 2.48
N LEU A 61 -8.71 11.37 2.77
CA LEU A 61 -9.89 11.80 2.03
C LEU A 61 -9.48 12.80 0.96
N VAL A 62 -9.93 12.54 -0.27
CA VAL A 62 -9.66 13.38 -1.44
C VAL A 62 -10.97 13.89 -1.99
N GLY A 63 -11.26 15.15 -1.70
CA GLY A 63 -12.37 15.86 -2.32
C GLY A 63 -12.46 17.33 -1.90
N PRO A 64 -13.36 18.10 -2.54
CA PRO A 64 -14.20 17.70 -3.68
C PRO A 64 -13.37 17.45 -4.95
N VAL A 65 -13.68 16.37 -5.68
CA VAL A 65 -12.89 15.93 -6.85
C VAL A 65 -13.41 16.60 -8.13
N PRO A 66 -12.60 17.43 -8.81
CA PRO A 66 -12.99 18.03 -10.08
C PRO A 66 -12.96 17.01 -11.22
N THR A 67 -13.76 17.25 -12.26
CA THR A 67 -13.74 16.44 -13.48
C THR A 67 -12.42 16.58 -14.23
N GLY A 68 -11.92 15.47 -14.77
CA GLY A 68 -10.66 15.38 -15.50
C GLY A 68 -9.62 14.54 -14.76
N THR A 69 -8.35 14.68 -15.17
CA THR A 69 -7.23 13.99 -14.56
C THR A 69 -6.77 14.71 -13.30
N ASN A 70 -6.69 13.97 -12.20
CA ASN A 70 -6.23 14.43 -10.90
C ASN A 70 -5.02 13.60 -10.47
N SER A 71 -4.06 14.24 -9.79
CA SER A 71 -2.92 13.56 -9.18
C SER A 71 -2.62 14.16 -7.81
N PHE A 72 -2.28 13.29 -6.87
CA PHE A 72 -1.86 13.68 -5.52
C PHE A 72 -0.82 12.69 -4.98
N GLU A 73 -0.06 13.14 -3.99
CA GLU A 73 0.87 12.30 -3.23
C GLU A 73 0.18 11.82 -1.95
N PHE A 74 0.35 10.54 -1.65
CA PHE A 74 -0.16 9.88 -0.46
C PHE A 74 1.00 9.25 0.29
N GLU A 75 1.26 9.78 1.48
CA GLU A 75 2.27 9.29 2.40
C GLU A 75 1.58 8.49 3.50
N ALA A 76 2.11 7.32 3.83
CA ALA A 76 1.61 6.46 4.90
C ALA A 76 2.77 5.93 5.74
N ALA A 77 2.58 5.84 7.05
CA ALA A 77 3.61 5.36 7.97
C ALA A 77 4.01 3.89 7.71
N ALA A 78 5.17 3.48 8.21
CA ALA A 78 5.57 2.07 8.23
C ALA A 78 4.64 1.24 9.15
N PRO A 79 4.49 -0.08 8.91
CA PRO A 79 3.73 -0.95 9.80
C PRO A 79 4.35 -1.05 11.20
N GLY A 80 3.51 -1.26 12.20
CA GLY A 80 3.94 -1.58 13.55
C GLY A 80 4.55 -2.98 13.61
N ALA A 81 5.85 -3.06 13.85
CA ALA A 81 6.60 -4.31 13.95
C ALA A 81 6.10 -5.25 15.05
N ASP A 82 5.58 -4.69 16.14
CA ASP A 82 5.03 -5.42 17.28
C ASP A 82 3.75 -6.19 16.95
N LYS A 83 3.07 -5.81 15.87
CA LYS A 83 1.82 -6.43 15.40
C LYS A 83 2.04 -7.44 14.27
N ILE A 84 3.29 -7.68 13.88
CA ILE A 84 3.66 -8.65 12.84
C ILE A 84 4.24 -9.89 13.53
N PRO A 85 3.81 -11.11 13.15
CA PRO A 85 4.46 -12.33 13.61
C PRO A 85 5.96 -12.33 13.30
N ALA A 86 6.80 -12.81 14.22
CA ALA A 86 8.25 -12.76 14.05
C ALA A 86 8.75 -13.52 12.81
N GLU A 87 8.01 -14.54 12.39
CA GLU A 87 8.27 -15.33 11.18
C GLU A 87 7.92 -14.60 9.88
N ASP A 88 7.00 -13.63 9.93
CA ASP A 88 6.52 -12.84 8.77
C ASP A 88 7.23 -11.48 8.65
N LEU A 89 8.08 -11.11 9.62
CA LEU A 89 8.87 -9.86 9.57
C LEU A 89 9.86 -9.84 8.39
N LEU A 90 10.37 -11.00 7.99
CA LEU A 90 11.29 -11.17 6.86
C LEU A 90 10.62 -11.97 5.74
N GLY A 91 11.06 -11.72 4.51
CA GLY A 91 10.55 -12.36 3.31
C GLY A 91 9.44 -11.58 2.63
N VAL A 92 8.58 -12.30 1.91
CA VAL A 92 7.60 -11.69 1.00
C VAL A 92 6.26 -11.51 1.70
N THR A 93 5.75 -10.28 1.67
CA THR A 93 4.41 -9.91 2.08
C THR A 93 3.73 -9.04 1.02
N VAL A 94 2.56 -8.48 1.32
CA VAL A 94 1.73 -7.69 0.41
C VAL A 94 1.32 -6.37 1.08
N ILE A 95 1.31 -5.30 0.29
CA ILE A 95 0.60 -4.06 0.63
C ILE A 95 -0.56 -3.85 -0.33
N LEU A 96 -1.68 -3.35 0.18
CA LEU A 96 -2.91 -3.09 -0.57
C LEU A 96 -3.25 -1.61 -0.48
N LEU A 97 -3.22 -0.92 -1.61
CA LEU A 97 -3.78 0.41 -1.76
C LEU A 97 -5.23 0.28 -2.23
N THR A 98 -6.18 0.66 -1.38
CA THR A 98 -7.62 0.62 -1.69
C THR A 98 -8.16 2.02 -1.93
N GLY A 99 -9.05 2.15 -2.91
CA GLY A 99 -9.85 3.34 -3.14
C GLY A 99 -11.33 3.04 -2.93
N SER A 100 -11.99 3.84 -2.11
CA SER A 100 -13.38 3.71 -1.70
C SER A 100 -14.15 5.00 -1.93
N TYR A 101 -15.45 4.87 -2.16
CA TYR A 101 -16.39 5.98 -2.23
C TYR A 101 -17.68 5.57 -1.52
N ARG A 102 -18.13 6.37 -0.54
CA ARG A 102 -19.27 6.02 0.34
C ARG A 102 -19.13 4.61 0.94
N ASP A 103 -17.97 4.33 1.53
CA ASP A 103 -17.61 3.02 2.12
C ASP A 103 -17.66 1.83 1.16
N GLN A 104 -17.83 2.06 -0.15
CA GLN A 104 -17.78 1.03 -1.17
C GLN A 104 -16.44 1.08 -1.88
N GLU A 105 -15.62 0.06 -1.65
CA GLU A 105 -14.36 -0.13 -2.36
C GLU A 105 -14.62 -0.31 -3.86
N PHE A 106 -14.03 0.55 -4.69
CA PHE A 106 -14.13 0.46 -6.15
C PHE A 106 -12.84 -0.04 -6.79
N ILE A 107 -11.71 0.07 -6.10
CA ILE A 107 -10.42 -0.39 -6.60
C ILE A 107 -9.50 -0.86 -5.47
N ARG A 108 -8.70 -1.88 -5.80
CA ARG A 108 -7.61 -2.39 -4.96
C ARG A 108 -6.38 -2.60 -5.82
N VAL A 109 -5.25 -2.09 -5.36
CA VAL A 109 -3.94 -2.27 -5.99
C VAL A 109 -3.01 -2.93 -5.00
N GLY A 110 -2.69 -4.20 -5.25
CA GLY A 110 -1.78 -4.98 -4.43
C GLY A 110 -0.36 -4.99 -4.99
N TYR A 111 0.63 -4.82 -4.12
CA TYR A 111 2.04 -4.98 -4.44
C TYR A 111 2.69 -6.01 -3.52
N TYR A 112 3.56 -6.85 -4.07
CA TYR A 112 4.45 -7.65 -3.24
C TYR A 112 5.54 -6.78 -2.65
N VAL A 113 5.86 -7.00 -1.39
CA VAL A 113 6.94 -6.36 -0.66
C VAL A 113 7.87 -7.44 -0.16
N ASN A 114 9.16 -7.34 -0.44
CA ASN A 114 10.17 -8.24 0.10
C ASN A 114 10.95 -7.50 1.20
N ASN A 115 10.93 -8.02 2.42
CA ASN A 115 11.71 -7.51 3.55
C ASN A 115 12.95 -8.38 3.74
N GLU A 116 14.14 -7.81 3.56
CA GLU A 116 15.39 -8.55 3.68
C GLU A 116 16.50 -7.70 4.28
N TYR A 117 17.48 -8.35 4.91
CA TYR A 117 18.69 -7.68 5.34
C TYR A 117 19.48 -7.14 4.14
N GLU A 118 20.17 -6.02 4.30
CA GLU A 118 20.98 -5.47 3.22
C GLU A 118 22.20 -6.34 2.87
N THR A 119 22.82 -7.00 3.86
CA THR A 119 24.07 -7.74 3.66
C THR A 119 23.84 -9.22 3.41
N LEU A 120 24.67 -9.83 2.55
CA LEU A 120 24.58 -11.26 2.23
C LEU A 120 24.81 -12.15 3.45
N GLU A 121 25.75 -11.77 4.33
CA GLU A 121 26.07 -12.52 5.55
C GLU A 121 24.85 -12.67 6.47
N GLU A 122 24.06 -11.60 6.63
CA GLU A 122 22.83 -11.61 7.43
C GLU A 122 21.67 -12.33 6.74
N ARG A 123 21.67 -12.38 5.41
CA ARG A 123 20.69 -13.19 4.66
C ARG A 123 20.97 -14.67 4.82
N GLU A 124 22.24 -15.07 4.79
CA GLU A 124 22.65 -16.47 4.92
C GLU A 124 22.62 -16.94 6.39
N ASN A 125 22.95 -16.05 7.33
CA ASN A 125 22.94 -16.32 8.77
C ASN A 125 22.14 -15.24 9.52
N PRO A 126 20.80 -15.26 9.41
CA PRO A 126 19.96 -14.28 10.09
C PRO A 126 20.12 -14.39 11.60
N PRO A 127 20.23 -13.26 12.33
CA PRO A 127 20.27 -13.28 13.78
C PRO A 127 18.96 -13.86 14.36
N GLU A 128 19.05 -14.45 15.54
CA GLU A 128 17.90 -15.08 16.23
C GLU A 128 16.76 -14.09 16.52
N LYS A 129 17.08 -12.79 16.64
CA LYS A 129 16.11 -11.70 16.71
C LYS A 129 16.27 -10.79 15.50
N VAL A 130 15.16 -10.52 14.82
CA VAL A 130 15.13 -9.64 13.66
C VAL A 130 15.45 -8.20 14.09
N ASP A 131 16.51 -7.63 13.51
CA ASP A 131 16.86 -6.22 13.71
C ASP A 131 16.35 -5.38 12.53
N LEU A 132 15.17 -4.79 12.72
CA LEU A 132 14.49 -3.99 11.69
C LEU A 132 15.25 -2.74 11.27
N THR A 133 16.23 -2.27 12.05
CA THR A 133 17.05 -1.12 11.66
C THR A 133 17.97 -1.44 10.48
N ARG A 134 18.21 -2.74 10.23
CA ARG A 134 19.06 -3.26 9.15
C ARG A 134 18.27 -3.96 8.04
N VAL A 135 16.94 -3.96 8.17
CA VAL A 135 16.02 -4.53 7.18
C VAL A 135 15.63 -3.45 6.19
N ARG A 136 15.82 -3.75 4.91
CA ARG A 136 15.22 -3.00 3.82
C ARG A 136 13.97 -3.69 3.33
N ARG A 137 13.03 -2.88 2.88
CA ARG A 137 11.91 -3.33 2.07
C ARG A 137 12.14 -3.00 0.61
N GLU A 138 11.71 -3.89 -0.26
CA GLU A 138 11.66 -3.68 -1.70
C GLU A 138 10.26 -4.02 -2.23
N VAL A 139 9.60 -3.04 -2.83
CA VAL A 139 8.27 -3.20 -3.40
C VAL A 139 8.38 -3.56 -4.89
N LEU A 140 7.73 -4.66 -5.29
CA LEU A 140 7.72 -5.12 -6.67
C LEU A 140 6.75 -4.28 -7.52
N VAL A 141 7.20 -3.09 -7.91
CA VAL A 141 6.41 -2.11 -8.70
C VAL A 141 6.07 -2.59 -10.12
N SER A 142 6.79 -3.58 -10.65
CA SER A 142 6.63 -4.05 -12.04
C SER A 142 5.41 -4.96 -12.25
N LYS A 143 4.86 -5.55 -11.18
CA LYS A 143 3.75 -6.52 -11.26
C LYS A 143 2.65 -6.20 -10.24
N PRO A 144 2.01 -5.01 -10.30
CA PRO A 144 0.87 -4.71 -9.45
C PRO A 144 -0.30 -5.62 -9.79
N ARG A 145 -1.04 -6.05 -8.77
CA ARG A 145 -2.34 -6.71 -8.95
C ARG A 145 -3.46 -5.71 -8.76
N VAL A 146 -4.15 -5.38 -9.86
CA VAL A 146 -5.27 -4.44 -9.84
C VAL A 146 -6.59 -5.20 -9.88
N THR A 147 -7.43 -4.99 -8.88
CA THR A 147 -8.80 -5.49 -8.81
C THR A 147 -9.76 -4.32 -8.80
N ARG A 148 -10.84 -4.41 -9.60
CA ARG A 148 -11.86 -3.36 -9.72
C ARG A 148 -13.20 -3.93 -9.30
N PHE A 149 -13.97 -3.14 -8.59
CA PHE A 149 -15.29 -3.49 -8.09
C PHE A 149 -16.33 -2.53 -8.64
N ASN A 150 -17.52 -3.06 -8.95
CA ASN A 150 -18.63 -2.24 -9.41
C ASN A 150 -19.38 -1.69 -8.19
N ILE A 151 -19.37 -0.37 -8.04
CA ILE A 151 -20.05 0.32 -6.94
C ILE A 151 -21.17 1.23 -7.44
N LYS A 152 -21.99 1.71 -6.51
CA LYS A 152 -22.93 2.81 -6.75
C LYS A 152 -22.26 4.14 -6.45
N TRP A 153 -22.02 4.93 -7.50
CA TRP A 153 -21.47 6.30 -7.46
C TRP A 153 -22.54 7.33 -7.09
#